data_AF-A0A6M0BJL6-F1
#
_entry.id   AF-A0A6M0BJL6-F1
#
_cell.length_a   1.000
_cell.length_b   1.000
_cell.length_c   1.000
_cell.angle_alpha   90.00
_cell.angle_beta   90.00
_cell.angle_gamma   90.00
#
_symmetry.space_group_name_H-M   'P 1'
#
loop_
_entity.id
_entity.type
_entity.pdbx_description
1 polymer ?
#
loop_
_entity_poly.entity_id
_entity_poly.type
_entity_poly.pdbx_seq_one_letter_code
_entity_poly.pdbx_strand_id
1 'polypeptide(L)' 'FAVHVAIFAACNSGVWFFRTIQYAQWTWAYWFTGLWGLILVGHGVYIFAIANYTPLPTQEPPTESPQG' A
#
# COMPACT_ATOMS: atom_id res chain seq x y z
N PHE A 1 2.18 1.26 3.01
CA PHE A 1 2.62 2.08 1.86
C PHE A 1 4.05 1.79 1.39
N ALA A 2 5.11 2.25 2.07
CA ALA A 2 6.49 2.18 1.55
C ALA A 2 6.96 0.78 1.11
N VAL A 3 6.71 -0.26 1.93
CA VAL A 3 7.02 -1.65 1.56
C VAL A 3 6.33 -2.08 0.27
N HIS A 4 5.08 -1.64 0.04
CA HIS A 4 4.35 -2.01 -1.17
C HIS A 4 4.96 -1.34 -2.40
N VAL A 5 5.43 -0.09 -2.26
CA VAL A 5 6.15 0.62 -3.32
C VAL A 5 7.47 -0.07 -3.65
N ALA A 6 8.22 -0.50 -2.64
CA ALA A 6 9.49 -1.21 -2.83
C ALA A 6 9.29 -2.55 -3.55
N ILE A 7 8.30 -3.35 -3.14
CA ILE A 7 7.96 -4.63 -3.79
C ILE A 7 7.49 -4.37 -5.23
N PHE A 8 6.61 -3.40 -5.45
CA PHE A 8 6.15 -3.02 -6.77
C PHE A 8 7.33 -2.64 -7.67
N ALA A 9 8.25 -1.79 -7.21
CA ALA A 9 9.41 -1.37 -7.97
C ALA A 9 10.35 -2.55 -8.29
N ALA A 10 10.68 -3.39 -7.30
CA ALA A 10 11.57 -4.53 -7.49
C ALA A 10 11.00 -5.55 -8.48
N CYS A 11 9.74 -5.96 -8.31
CA CYS A 11 9.11 -6.95 -9.17
C CYS A 11 8.91 -6.44 -10.59
N ASN A 12 8.38 -5.22 -10.77
CA ASN A 12 8.16 -4.68 -12.10
C ASN A 12 9.48 -4.40 -12.81
N SER A 13 10.50 -3.87 -12.13
CA SER A 13 11.82 -3.68 -12.74
C SER A 13 12.43 -5.00 -13.21
N GLY A 14 12.32 -6.07 -12.41
CA GLY A 14 12.77 -7.40 -12.80
C GLY A 14 12.04 -7.93 -14.05
N VAL A 15 10.70 -7.88 -14.05
CA VAL A 15 9.89 -8.34 -15.21
C VAL A 15 10.27 -7.57 -16.47
N TRP A 16 10.39 -6.25 -16.39
CA TRP A 16 10.74 -5.40 -17.53
C TRP A 16 12.18 -5.59 -18.02
N PHE A 17 13.12 -5.86 -17.10
CA PHE A 17 14.50 -6.19 -17.44
C PHE A 17 14.59 -7.50 -18.23
N PHE A 18 13.99 -8.59 -17.74
CA PHE A 18 14.00 -9.87 -18.46
C PHE A 18 13.25 -9.80 -19.79
N ARG A 19 12.13 -9.06 -19.83
CA ARG A 19 11.41 -8.81 -21.08
C ARG A 19 12.31 -8.15 -22.13
N THR A 20 13.17 -7.22 -21.72
CA THR A 20 14.12 -6.54 -22.60
C THR A 20 15.19 -7.48 -23.11
N ILE A 21 15.80 -8.30 -22.24
CA ILE A 21 16.82 -9.28 -22.64
C ILE A 21 16.25 -10.33 -23.61
N GLN A 22 15.02 -10.78 -23.37
CA GLN A 22 14.38 -11.83 -24.16
C GLN A 22 13.68 -11.30 -25.42
N TYR A 23 13.69 -9.98 -25.66
CA TYR A 23 12.88 -9.31 -26.71
C TYR A 23 11.40 -9.74 -26.70
N ALA A 24 10.90 -10.08 -25.52
CA ALA A 24 9.61 -10.75 -25.37
C ALA A 24 8.45 -9.77 -25.52
N GLN A 25 7.46 -10.12 -26.35
CA GLN A 25 6.25 -9.31 -26.58
C GLN A 25 5.12 -9.70 -25.64
N TRP A 26 5.39 -9.72 -24.34
CA TRP A 26 4.42 -10.11 -23.33
C TRP A 26 3.39 -9.00 -23.07
N THR A 27 2.26 -9.06 -23.76
CA THR A 27 1.14 -8.12 -23.58
C THR A 27 0.59 -8.13 -22.15
N TRP A 28 0.64 -9.27 -21.45
CA TRP A 28 0.16 -9.39 -20.08
C TRP A 28 0.97 -8.56 -19.07
N ALA A 29 2.25 -8.26 -19.36
CA ALA A 29 3.11 -7.48 -18.48
C ALA A 29 2.61 -6.04 -18.32
N TYR A 30 2.02 -5.46 -19.38
CA TYR A 30 1.43 -4.12 -19.33
C TYR A 30 0.23 -4.08 -18.38
N TRP A 31 -0.66 -5.06 -18.46
CA TRP A 31 -1.83 -5.16 -17.59
C TRP A 31 -1.43 -5.44 -16.14
N PHE A 32 -0.44 -6.32 -15.94
CA PHE A 32 0.11 -6.64 -14.62
C PHE A 32 0.69 -5.39 -13.93
N THR A 33 1.60 -4.68 -14.61
CA THR A 33 2.20 -3.44 -14.06
C THR A 33 1.16 -2.35 -13.89
N GLY A 34 0.25 -2.18 -14.87
CA GLY A 34 -0.77 -1.14 -14.85
C GLY A 34 -1.79 -1.30 -13.73
N LEU A 35 -2.41 -2.48 -13.61
CA LEU A 35 -3.41 -2.76 -12.58
C LEU A 35 -2.80 -2.68 -11.17
N TRP A 36 -1.62 -3.26 -10.99
CA TRP A 36 -0.93 -3.21 -9.70
C TRP A 36 -0.53 -1.77 -9.34
N GLY A 37 -0.07 -0.98 -10.30
CA GLY A 37 0.23 0.44 -10.12
C GLY A 37 -1.01 1.24 -9.70
N LEU A 38 -2.17 0.96 -10.31
CA LEU A 38 -3.44 1.60 -9.95
C LEU A 38 -3.85 1.29 -8.51
N ILE A 39 -3.73 0.03 -8.08
CA ILE A 39 -3.97 -0.38 -6.68
C ILE A 39 -3.03 0.37 -5.73
N LEU A 40 -1.75 0.50 -6.10
CA LEU A 40 -0.75 1.19 -5.28
C LEU A 40 -1.06 2.68 -5.12
N VAL A 41 -1.48 3.34 -6.20
CA VAL A 41 -1.95 4.74 -6.19
C VAL A 41 -3.18 4.86 -5.29
N GLY A 42 -4.18 3.99 -5.47
CA GLY A 42 -5.38 3.98 -4.62
C GLY A 42 -5.06 3.79 -3.14
N HIS A 43 -4.12 2.89 -2.82
CA HIS A 43 -3.65 2.69 -1.44
C HIS A 43 -2.94 3.93 -0.88
N GLY A 44 -2.17 4.63 -1.71
CA GLY A 44 -1.56 5.91 -1.34
C GLY A 44 -2.60 6.97 -1.02
N VAL A 45 -3.58 7.18 -1.92
CA VAL A 45 -4.68 8.14 -1.72
C VAL A 45 -5.45 7.82 -0.45
N TYR A 46 -5.75 6.55 -0.18
CA TYR A 46 -6.43 6.15 1.05
C TYR A 46 -5.66 6.57 2.31
N ILE A 47 -4.37 6.27 2.38
CA ILE A 47 -3.55 6.60 3.57
C ILE A 47 -3.38 8.11 3.73
N PHE A 48 -3.11 8.84 2.65
CA PHE A 48 -2.77 10.26 2.75
C PHE A 48 -3.97 11.20 2.80
N ALA A 49 -5.10 10.84 2.17
CA ALA A 49 -6.25 11.72 2.05
C ALA A 49 -7.48 11.28 2.88
N ILE A 50 -7.64 9.98 3.12
CA ILE A 50 -8.90 9.43 3.68
C ILE A 50 -8.72 8.91 5.11
N ALA A 51 -7.55 8.35 5.43
CA ALA A 51 -7.37 7.65 6.68
C ALA A 51 -7.49 8.60 7.89
N ASN A 52 -8.51 8.34 8.72
CA ASN A 52 -8.72 9.03 9.98
C ASN A 52 -8.11 8.21 11.11
N TYR A 53 -6.94 8.63 11.58
CA TYR A 53 -6.23 8.00 12.70
C TYR A 53 -6.55 8.64 14.06
N THR A 54 -7.72 9.26 14.19
CA THR A 54 -8.16 9.81 15.48
C THR A 54 -8.17 8.67 16.50
N PRO A 55 -7.36 8.77 17.58
CA PRO A 55 -7.44 7.82 18.67
C PRO A 55 -8.86 7.81 19.20
N LEU A 56 -9.44 6.63 19.44
CA LEU A 56 -10.69 6.56 20.18
C LEU A 56 -10.51 7.32 21.50
N PRO A 57 -11.56 8.03 21.99
CA PRO A 57 -11.48 8.70 23.28
C PRO A 57 -10.92 7.70 24.27
N THR A 58 -9.79 8.06 24.90
CA THR A 58 -9.20 7.31 25.99
C THR A 58 -10.34 6.90 26.90
N GLN A 59 -10.61 5.61 27.00
CA GLN A 59 -11.51 5.13 28.05
C GLN A 59 -10.83 5.56 29.35
N GLU A 60 -11.33 6.63 29.96
CA GLU A 60 -10.89 7.05 31.28
C GLU A 60 -10.99 5.81 32.15
N PRO A 61 -9.88 5.39 32.81
CA PRO A 61 -9.96 4.30 33.75
C PRO A 61 -11.08 4.66 34.73
N PRO A 62 -11.97 3.71 35.10
CA PRO A 62 -13.07 4.01 35.99
C PRO A 62 -12.50 4.75 37.21
N THR A 63 -12.89 6.01 37.40
CA THR A 63 -12.57 6.74 38.62
C THR A 63 -13.06 5.87 39.76
N GLU A 64 -12.12 5.27 40.48
CA GLU A 64 -12.39 4.56 41.71
C GLU A 64 -12.98 5.60 42.67
N SER A 65 -14.30 5.52 42.85
CA SER A 65 -15.03 6.29 43.85
C SER A 65 -14.36 6.03 45.20
N PRO A 66 -13.90 7.04 45.94
CA PRO A 66 -13.48 6.82 47.32
C PRO A 66 -14.73 6.38 48.09
N GLN A 67 -14.80 5.08 48.43
CA GLN A 67 -15.78 4.58 49.37
C GLN A 67 -15.45 5.17 50.74
N GLY A 68 -16.23 6.16 51.15
CA GLY A 68 -16.31 6.63 52.53
C GLY A 68 -17.19 5.74 53.39
#